data_AF-A0A0Q8EJT7-F1
#
_entry.id   AF-A0A0Q8EJT7-F1
#
_cell.length_a   1.000
_cell.length_b   1.000
_cell.length_c   1.000
_cell.angle_alpha   90.00
_cell.angle_beta   90.00
_cell.angle_gamma   90.00
#
_symmetry.space_group_name_H-M   'P 1'
#
loop_
_entity.id
_entity.type
_entity.pdbx_description
1 polymer ?
#
loop_
_entity_poly.entity_id
_entity_poly.type
_entity_poly.pdbx_seq_one_letter_code
_entity_poly.pdbx_strand_id
1 'polypeptide(L)'
;MANYRVEVKSGKKGTCAEHSRYDARIGDKWEDRDDLIGLEFGNFPEWSQDKPLLFWKHADKHERKNAAAYREWIISLPSELDHEQNMRLGRRIALRVAGPRPWQMAFHGPEGRLSGNPNPHIHVMTSDRATDGIPRPPQQYFRRYNARHPERGGCKKLSGGMTHQQVSQELLTTREAIADLANEALAEAGLQVRVDHRSLRDQGIDRIPGIHLGPARVKRMMGEKHQEHAASKDGED
;
A
#
# COMPACT_ATOMS: atom_id res chain seq x y z
N MET A 1 1.10 16.85 -14.73
CA MET A 1 -0.33 16.78 -14.34
C MET A 1 -0.35 15.74 -13.25
N ALA A 2 -0.60 16.16 -12.01
CA ALA A 2 -0.54 15.27 -10.87
C ALA A 2 -1.56 14.14 -11.05
N ASN A 3 -1.14 12.90 -10.85
CA ASN A 3 -1.96 11.72 -11.04
C ASN A 3 -2.48 11.21 -9.69
N TYR A 4 -3.76 10.86 -9.64
CA TYR A 4 -4.36 10.21 -8.47
C TYR A 4 -4.59 8.72 -8.73
N ARG A 5 -3.96 7.86 -7.92
CA ARG A 5 -4.22 6.42 -7.95
C ARG A 5 -4.11 5.83 -6.56
N VAL A 6 -5.18 5.15 -6.14
CA VAL A 6 -5.24 4.39 -4.88
C VAL A 6 -5.85 3.01 -5.13
N GLU A 7 -5.06 1.98 -4.89
CA GLU A 7 -5.49 0.58 -4.92
C GLU A 7 -5.45 -0.01 -3.52
N VAL A 8 -6.47 -0.82 -3.18
CA VAL A 8 -6.53 -1.53 -1.91
C VAL A 8 -6.77 -3.01 -2.17
N LYS A 9 -5.93 -3.86 -1.59
CA LYS A 9 -6.07 -5.32 -1.68
C LYS A 9 -5.90 -5.96 -0.31
N SER A 10 -6.37 -7.20 -0.17
CA SER A 10 -6.19 -8.00 1.04
C SER A 10 -5.26 -9.16 0.76
N GLY A 11 -4.30 -9.36 1.65
CA GLY A 11 -3.48 -10.54 1.66
C GLY A 11 -4.01 -11.62 2.61
N LYS A 12 -3.68 -12.86 2.29
CA LYS A 12 -4.06 -14.04 3.06
C LYS A 12 -2.95 -14.45 4.02
N LYS A 13 -3.31 -15.26 5.01
CA LYS A 13 -2.34 -15.94 5.85
C LYS A 13 -1.33 -16.73 4.99
N GLY A 14 -0.05 -16.63 5.33
CA GLY A 14 1.06 -17.32 4.66
C GLY A 14 1.77 -16.45 3.62
N THR A 15 1.34 -15.21 3.40
CA THR A 15 1.97 -14.29 2.44
C THR A 15 2.47 -13.00 3.10
N CYS A 16 2.19 -12.74 4.38
CA CYS A 16 2.46 -11.45 5.01
C CYS A 16 3.96 -11.15 5.08
N ALA A 17 4.76 -12.10 5.58
CA ALA A 17 6.20 -11.91 5.78
C ALA A 17 6.95 -11.79 4.44
N GLU A 18 6.56 -12.56 3.42
CA GLU A 18 7.16 -12.43 2.09
C GLU A 18 6.77 -11.10 1.45
N HIS A 19 5.52 -10.67 1.61
CA HIS A 19 5.06 -9.37 1.09
C HIS A 19 5.77 -8.20 1.77
N SER A 20 5.91 -8.25 3.10
CA SER A 20 6.68 -7.25 3.87
C SER A 20 8.13 -7.16 3.42
N ARG A 21 8.79 -8.31 3.16
CA ARG A 21 10.16 -8.31 2.61
C ARG A 21 10.22 -7.76 1.21
N TYR A 22 9.25 -8.13 0.36
CA TYR A 22 9.18 -7.65 -1.01
C TYR A 22 9.08 -6.13 -1.05
N ASP A 23 8.11 -5.54 -0.36
CA ASP A 23 7.94 -4.09 -0.30
C ASP A 23 9.17 -3.42 0.32
N ALA A 24 9.72 -3.98 1.39
CA ALA A 24 10.88 -3.40 2.07
C ALA A 24 12.24 -3.69 1.43
N ARG A 25 12.29 -4.41 0.30
CA ARG A 25 13.53 -4.91 -0.33
C ARG A 25 14.47 -5.62 0.66
N ILE A 26 13.90 -6.32 1.65
CA ILE A 26 14.69 -7.01 2.68
C ILE A 26 15.02 -8.44 2.24
N GLY A 27 16.32 -8.75 2.22
CA GLY A 27 16.90 -10.03 1.87
C GLY A 27 17.30 -10.14 0.39
N ASP A 28 18.10 -11.15 0.09
CA ASP A 28 18.93 -11.26 -1.12
C ASP A 28 18.15 -11.30 -2.45
N LYS A 29 16.85 -11.63 -2.40
CA LYS A 29 16.02 -11.87 -3.59
C LYS A 29 15.73 -10.61 -4.40
N TRP A 30 15.85 -9.43 -3.80
CA TRP A 30 15.40 -8.16 -4.38
C TRP A 30 16.42 -7.02 -4.26
N GLU A 31 17.65 -7.35 -3.86
CA GLU A 31 18.73 -6.36 -3.66
C GLU A 31 19.13 -5.64 -4.95
N ASP A 32 18.85 -6.24 -6.11
CA ASP A 32 19.05 -5.66 -7.42
C ASP A 32 18.07 -4.52 -7.75
N ARG A 33 17.04 -4.32 -6.92
CA ARG A 33 16.05 -3.26 -7.11
C ARG A 33 16.38 -2.03 -6.27
N ASP A 34 17.11 -1.12 -6.87
CA ASP A 34 17.46 0.17 -6.30
C ASP A 34 16.34 1.21 -6.46
N ASP A 35 15.13 0.86 -6.01
CA ASP A 35 13.94 1.72 -6.11
C ASP A 35 13.30 2.08 -4.77
N LEU A 36 13.82 1.54 -3.66
CA LEU A 36 13.33 1.82 -2.31
C LEU A 36 14.01 3.08 -1.74
N ILE A 37 13.20 4.08 -1.41
CA ILE A 37 13.68 5.35 -0.85
C ILE A 37 13.59 5.36 0.69
N GLY A 38 12.55 4.74 1.26
CA GLY A 38 12.35 4.82 2.70
C GLY A 38 11.38 3.80 3.26
N LEU A 39 11.55 3.49 4.55
CA LEU A 39 10.69 2.62 5.32
C LEU A 39 10.23 3.32 6.58
N GLU A 40 8.95 3.20 6.88
CA GLU A 40 8.39 3.63 8.16
C GLU A 40 7.35 2.64 8.64
N PHE A 41 7.10 2.65 9.93
CA PHE A 41 6.17 1.71 10.54
C PHE A 41 5.73 2.21 11.92
N GLY A 42 4.60 1.70 12.41
CA GLY A 42 4.08 2.11 13.70
C GLY A 42 2.94 1.24 14.20
N ASN A 43 2.53 1.52 15.44
CA ASN A 43 1.41 0.87 16.15
C ASN A 43 1.56 -0.64 16.33
N PHE A 44 2.77 -1.20 16.23
CA PHE A 44 3.00 -2.60 16.53
C PHE A 44 2.86 -2.88 18.04
N PRO A 45 2.39 -4.07 18.44
CA PRO A 45 2.37 -4.48 19.84
C PRO A 45 3.80 -4.60 20.40
N GLU A 46 3.91 -4.54 21.73
CA GLU A 46 5.19 -4.55 22.47
C GLU A 46 6.19 -5.60 21.98
N TRP A 47 5.73 -6.84 21.73
CA TRP A 47 6.58 -7.95 21.28
C TRP A 47 7.14 -7.79 19.85
N SER A 48 6.70 -6.79 19.08
CA SER A 48 7.19 -6.48 17.73
C SER A 48 7.34 -4.99 17.43
N GLN A 49 7.42 -4.14 18.46
CA GLN A 49 7.32 -2.68 18.33
C GLN A 49 8.27 -2.09 17.27
N ASP A 50 9.50 -2.59 17.22
CA ASP A 50 10.58 -2.23 16.31
C ASP A 50 10.84 -3.28 15.21
N LYS A 51 10.01 -4.34 15.16
CA LYS A 51 10.23 -5.53 14.32
C LYS A 51 9.00 -5.86 13.47
N PRO A 52 8.68 -5.06 12.43
CA PRO A 52 7.53 -5.32 11.56
C PRO A 52 7.51 -6.73 10.99
N LEU A 53 8.67 -7.24 10.53
CA LEU A 53 8.77 -8.59 9.97
C LEU A 53 8.37 -9.68 10.99
N LEU A 54 8.65 -9.49 12.28
CA LEU A 54 8.24 -10.42 13.33
C LEU A 54 6.71 -10.44 13.48
N PHE A 55 6.07 -9.27 13.45
CA PHE A 55 4.61 -9.19 13.43
C PHE A 55 4.00 -9.93 12.26
N TRP A 56 4.50 -9.69 11.04
CA TRP A 56 3.98 -10.33 9.84
C TRP A 56 4.20 -11.85 9.84
N LYS A 57 5.32 -12.33 10.37
CA LYS A 57 5.55 -13.77 10.61
C LYS A 57 4.51 -14.37 11.57
N HIS A 58 4.15 -13.66 12.63
CA HIS A 58 3.11 -14.12 13.56
C HIS A 58 1.70 -14.02 12.95
N ALA A 59 1.41 -13.02 12.13
CA ALA A 59 0.18 -12.96 11.34
C ALA A 59 0.07 -14.18 10.41
N ASP A 60 1.14 -14.53 9.69
CA ASP A 60 1.22 -15.73 8.86
C ASP A 60 1.03 -17.03 9.64
N LYS A 61 1.45 -17.08 10.90
CA LYS A 61 1.29 -18.28 11.73
C LYS A 61 -0.09 -18.38 12.37
N HIS A 62 -0.67 -17.27 12.80
CA HIS A 62 -1.78 -17.27 13.76
C HIS A 62 -3.10 -16.70 13.24
N GLU A 63 -3.13 -15.94 12.15
CA GLU A 63 -4.43 -15.54 11.57
C GLU A 63 -5.21 -16.76 11.06
N ARG A 64 -6.52 -16.58 10.89
CA ARG A 64 -7.37 -17.62 10.29
C ARG A 64 -7.16 -17.67 8.77
N LYS A 65 -7.23 -18.87 8.19
CA LYS A 65 -7.04 -19.12 6.74
C LYS A 65 -7.94 -18.23 5.85
N ASN A 66 -9.18 -17.99 6.28
CA ASN A 66 -10.18 -17.24 5.52
C ASN A 66 -10.36 -15.79 6.01
N ALA A 67 -9.34 -15.20 6.64
CA ALA A 67 -9.30 -13.77 6.96
C ALA A 67 -8.33 -13.04 6.04
N ALA A 68 -8.60 -11.74 5.84
CA ALA A 68 -7.55 -10.80 5.51
C ALA A 68 -6.55 -10.77 6.68
N ALA A 69 -5.32 -11.23 6.42
CA ALA A 69 -4.22 -11.18 7.37
C ALA A 69 -3.58 -9.77 7.40
N TYR A 70 -3.60 -9.09 6.26
CA TYR A 70 -3.30 -7.67 6.12
C TYR A 70 -4.16 -7.05 5.01
N ARG A 71 -4.24 -5.73 4.99
CA ARG A 71 -4.64 -4.91 3.84
C ARG A 71 -3.42 -4.18 3.33
N GLU A 72 -3.31 -4.01 2.02
CA GLU A 72 -2.26 -3.23 1.40
C GLU A 72 -2.89 -2.10 0.59
N TRP A 73 -2.42 -0.89 0.87
CA TRP A 73 -2.74 0.32 0.14
C TRP A 73 -1.57 0.65 -0.77
N ILE A 74 -1.81 0.71 -2.08
CA ILE A 74 -0.82 1.14 -3.06
C ILE A 74 -1.25 2.50 -3.58
N ILE A 75 -0.47 3.53 -3.26
CA ILE A 75 -0.84 4.92 -3.51
C ILE A 75 0.27 5.59 -4.33
N SER A 76 -0.08 6.11 -5.50
CA SER A 76 0.82 6.98 -6.26
C SER A 76 0.97 8.32 -5.54
N LEU A 77 2.19 8.82 -5.49
CA LEU A 77 2.51 10.15 -4.97
C LEU A 77 2.75 11.13 -6.14
N PRO A 78 2.61 12.45 -5.93
CA PRO A 78 2.88 13.43 -6.97
C PRO A 78 4.36 13.41 -7.37
N SER A 79 4.63 13.32 -8.68
CA SER A 79 5.98 13.41 -9.24
C SER A 79 6.55 14.83 -9.17
N GLU A 80 5.69 15.83 -8.95
CA GLU A 80 6.07 17.22 -8.78
C GLU A 80 6.71 17.51 -7.40
N LEU A 81 6.59 16.59 -6.44
CA LEU A 81 7.22 16.68 -5.12
C LEU A 81 8.55 15.94 -5.10
N ASP A 82 9.52 16.47 -4.36
CA ASP A 82 10.78 15.76 -4.11
C ASP A 82 10.60 14.56 -3.16
N HIS A 83 11.66 13.78 -2.97
CA HIS A 83 11.61 12.58 -2.12
C HIS A 83 11.31 12.88 -0.65
N GLU A 84 11.79 13.99 -0.10
CA GLU A 84 11.59 14.35 1.29
C GLU A 84 10.14 14.80 1.55
N GLN A 85 9.61 15.63 0.65
CA GLN A 85 8.21 16.04 0.63
C GLN A 85 7.29 14.83 0.46
N ASN A 86 7.63 13.91 -0.45
CA ASN A 86 6.87 12.69 -0.66
C ASN A 86 6.96 11.72 0.53
N MET A 87 8.10 11.63 1.22
CA MET A 87 8.19 10.87 2.47
C MET A 87 7.27 11.45 3.55
N ARG A 88 7.25 12.78 3.72
CA ARG A 88 6.34 13.46 4.66
C ARG A 88 4.87 13.23 4.31
N LEU A 89 4.50 13.37 3.03
CA LEU A 89 3.15 13.06 2.53
C LEU A 89 2.80 11.58 2.76
N GLY A 90 3.72 10.67 2.43
CA GLY A 90 3.55 9.23 2.61
C GLY A 90 3.26 8.86 4.06
N ARG A 91 4.01 9.42 5.03
CA ARG A 91 3.73 9.26 6.46
C ARG A 91 2.33 9.72 6.84
N ARG A 92 1.90 10.91 6.40
CA ARG A 92 0.55 11.44 6.68
C ARG A 92 -0.52 10.49 6.16
N ILE A 93 -0.36 10.00 4.93
CA ILE A 93 -1.29 9.04 4.32
C ILE A 93 -1.28 7.71 5.09
N ALA A 94 -0.10 7.17 5.42
CA ALA A 94 0.03 5.92 6.15
C ALA A 94 -0.68 5.96 7.50
N LEU A 95 -0.51 7.05 8.26
CA LEU A 95 -1.24 7.30 9.50
C LEU A 95 -2.75 7.38 9.28
N ARG A 96 -3.20 8.07 8.22
CA ARG A 96 -4.62 8.21 7.89
C ARG A 96 -5.29 6.88 7.56
N VAL A 97 -4.64 6.03 6.76
CA VAL A 97 -5.19 4.72 6.36
C VAL A 97 -5.05 3.66 7.46
N ALA A 98 -4.00 3.75 8.28
CA ALA A 98 -3.79 2.83 9.39
C ALA A 98 -4.73 3.12 10.57
N GLY A 99 -4.96 4.40 10.89
CA GLY A 99 -5.59 4.76 12.17
C GLY A 99 -4.81 4.15 13.33
N PRO A 100 -5.46 3.47 14.29
CA PRO A 100 -4.77 2.83 15.43
C PRO A 100 -4.15 1.46 15.09
N ARG A 101 -4.26 0.99 13.85
CA ARG A 101 -3.79 -0.34 13.44
C ARG A 101 -2.27 -0.37 13.26
N PRO A 102 -1.58 -1.49 13.55
CA PRO A 102 -0.21 -1.74 13.12
C PRO A 102 -0.07 -1.54 11.62
N TRP A 103 0.98 -0.82 11.22
CA TRP A 103 1.23 -0.47 9.82
C TRP A 103 2.70 -0.44 9.48
N GLN A 104 3.02 -0.78 8.23
CA GLN A 104 4.35 -0.66 7.63
C GLN A 104 4.20 0.00 6.26
N MET A 105 4.99 1.02 5.98
CA MET A 105 5.09 1.71 4.71
C MET A 105 6.45 1.49 4.07
N ALA A 106 6.46 1.18 2.78
CA ALA A 106 7.63 1.30 1.91
C ALA A 106 7.37 2.38 0.86
N PHE A 107 8.29 3.34 0.74
CA PHE A 107 8.27 4.36 -0.31
C PHE A 107 9.23 3.98 -1.43
N HIS A 108 8.70 3.88 -2.65
CA HIS A 108 9.48 3.61 -3.84
C HIS A 108 9.46 4.77 -4.82
N GLY A 109 10.57 5.00 -5.52
CA GLY A 109 10.69 6.00 -6.58
C GLY A 109 11.26 5.47 -7.89
N PRO A 110 10.67 4.42 -8.50
CA PRO A 110 11.12 3.96 -9.80
C PRO A 110 10.69 4.90 -10.91
N GLU A 111 11.36 4.79 -12.05
CA GLU A 111 10.84 5.29 -13.31
C GLU A 111 9.73 4.38 -13.85
N GLY A 112 8.72 5.00 -14.45
CA GLY A 112 7.63 4.33 -15.14
C GLY A 112 8.19 3.60 -16.36
N ARG A 113 8.24 2.27 -16.31
CA ARG A 113 8.85 1.41 -17.34
C ARG A 113 8.45 1.71 -18.78
N LEU A 114 7.25 2.21 -19.04
CA LEU A 114 6.77 2.54 -20.39
C LEU A 114 6.93 4.03 -20.75
N SER A 115 6.87 4.92 -19.75
CA SER A 115 6.88 6.36 -19.95
C SER A 115 8.23 7.01 -19.72
N GLY A 116 9.15 6.35 -19.02
CA GLY A 116 10.39 6.95 -18.48
C GLY A 116 10.15 7.91 -17.30
N ASN A 117 8.95 8.49 -17.20
CA ASN A 117 8.63 9.45 -16.14
C ASN A 117 8.69 8.84 -14.72
N PRO A 118 9.11 9.59 -13.69
CA PRO A 118 9.06 9.15 -12.30
C PRO A 118 7.66 8.64 -11.90
N ASN A 119 7.64 7.54 -11.16
CA ASN A 119 6.42 6.95 -10.61
C ASN A 119 6.57 6.70 -9.10
N PRO A 120 6.72 7.77 -8.29
CA PRO A 120 6.80 7.63 -6.85
C PRO A 120 5.50 7.04 -6.29
N HIS A 121 5.61 6.04 -5.44
CA HIS A 121 4.45 5.40 -4.83
C HIS A 121 4.81 4.75 -3.50
N ILE A 122 3.80 4.60 -2.64
CA ILE A 122 3.94 3.91 -1.37
C ILE A 122 3.14 2.61 -1.36
N HIS A 123 3.69 1.60 -0.70
CA HIS A 123 2.97 0.42 -0.25
C HIS A 123 2.76 0.53 1.26
N VAL A 124 1.51 0.57 1.72
CA VAL A 124 1.17 0.59 3.15
C VAL A 124 0.44 -0.70 3.52
N MET A 125 1.15 -1.60 4.20
CA MET A 125 0.56 -2.78 4.83
C MET A 125 -0.06 -2.39 6.18
N THR A 126 -1.30 -2.81 6.43
CA THR A 126 -2.01 -2.59 7.69
C THR A 126 -2.63 -3.90 8.22
N SER A 127 -2.59 -4.12 9.53
CA SER A 127 -3.37 -5.19 10.15
C SER A 127 -4.78 -4.70 10.45
N ASP A 128 -5.83 -5.48 10.22
CA ASP A 128 -7.19 -5.06 10.63
C ASP A 128 -7.39 -5.08 12.17
N ARG A 129 -6.40 -5.56 12.93
CA ARG A 129 -6.41 -5.60 14.39
C ARG A 129 -5.68 -4.41 14.96
N ALA A 130 -6.30 -3.67 15.87
CA ALA A 130 -5.64 -2.63 16.64
C ALA A 130 -5.31 -3.10 18.06
N THR A 131 -4.25 -2.56 18.67
CA THR A 131 -3.99 -2.74 20.09
C THR A 131 -5.07 -2.02 20.90
N ASP A 132 -5.48 -2.62 22.01
CA ASP A 132 -6.52 -2.12 22.91
C ASP A 132 -5.97 -1.90 24.34
N GLY A 133 -4.64 -1.83 24.49
CA GLY A 133 -3.95 -1.68 25.76
C GLY A 133 -3.82 -2.98 26.58
N ILE A 134 -4.43 -4.09 26.17
CA ILE A 134 -4.31 -5.38 26.87
C ILE A 134 -3.11 -6.15 26.32
N PRO A 135 -2.08 -6.45 27.16
CA PRO A 135 -0.94 -7.24 26.74
C PRO A 135 -1.36 -8.65 26.32
N ARG A 136 -0.90 -9.08 25.13
CA ARG A 136 -1.18 -10.43 24.61
C ARG A 136 0.07 -11.00 23.97
N PRO A 137 0.44 -12.27 24.25
CA PRO A 137 1.47 -12.93 23.49
C PRO A 137 1.03 -13.10 22.02
N PRO A 138 1.97 -13.27 21.07
CA PRO A 138 1.65 -13.34 19.65
C PRO A 138 0.60 -14.41 19.29
N GLN A 139 0.62 -15.56 19.96
CA GLN A 139 -0.32 -16.66 19.75
C GLN A 139 -1.76 -16.31 20.15
N GLN A 140 -1.93 -15.36 21.06
CA GLN A 140 -3.23 -14.87 21.50
C GLN A 140 -3.70 -13.67 20.68
N TYR A 141 -2.78 -12.75 20.31
CA TYR A 141 -3.09 -11.52 19.57
C TYR A 141 -4.03 -11.74 18.37
N PHE A 142 -3.81 -12.81 17.60
CA PHE A 142 -4.57 -13.12 16.39
C PHE A 142 -5.77 -14.07 16.61
N ARG A 143 -6.11 -14.44 17.86
CA ARG A 143 -7.32 -15.23 18.14
C ARG A 143 -8.59 -14.43 17.87
N ARG A 144 -9.75 -15.09 17.88
CA ARG A 144 -11.03 -14.36 17.84
C ARG A 144 -11.12 -13.43 19.05
N TYR A 145 -11.69 -12.24 18.83
CA TYR A 145 -12.00 -11.32 19.91
C TYR A 145 -13.12 -11.91 20.78
N ASN A 146 -12.99 -11.77 22.10
CA ASN A 146 -14.00 -12.18 23.06
C ASN A 146 -14.60 -10.93 23.69
N ALA A 147 -15.84 -10.59 23.33
CA ALA A 147 -16.48 -9.36 23.79
C ALA A 147 -16.82 -9.37 25.29
N ARG A 148 -17.03 -10.55 25.89
CA ARG A 148 -17.35 -10.68 27.33
C ARG A 148 -16.09 -10.62 28.20
N HIS A 149 -14.98 -11.13 27.68
CA HIS A 149 -13.68 -11.21 28.36
C HIS A 149 -12.53 -10.90 27.36
N PRO A 150 -12.31 -9.63 27.01
CA PRO A 150 -11.32 -9.21 26.01
C PRO A 150 -9.90 -9.72 26.25
N GLU A 151 -9.51 -9.87 27.51
CA GLU A 151 -8.24 -10.41 28.00
C GLU A 151 -8.05 -11.90 27.73
N ARG A 152 -9.13 -12.63 27.44
CA ARG A 152 -9.12 -14.06 27.07
C ARG A 152 -9.20 -14.29 25.56
N GLY A 153 -9.42 -13.23 24.78
CA GLY A 153 -9.49 -13.24 23.32
C GLY A 153 -8.25 -12.65 22.64
N GLY A 154 -8.26 -12.60 21.31
CA GLY A 154 -7.31 -11.80 20.52
C GLY A 154 -7.81 -10.37 20.30
N CYS A 155 -6.99 -9.52 19.68
CA CYS A 155 -7.36 -8.13 19.39
C CYS A 155 -8.54 -8.03 18.43
N LYS A 156 -9.45 -7.08 18.64
CA LYS A 156 -10.62 -6.88 17.79
C LYS A 156 -10.20 -6.48 16.37
N LYS A 157 -10.82 -7.11 15.36
CA LYS A 157 -10.76 -6.66 13.97
C LYS A 157 -11.70 -5.46 13.80
N LEU A 158 -11.19 -4.32 13.36
CA LEU A 158 -11.97 -3.08 13.27
C LEU A 158 -13.04 -3.14 12.18
N SER A 159 -12.76 -3.82 11.07
CA SER A 159 -13.78 -4.06 10.03
C SER A 159 -14.87 -5.08 10.42
N GLY A 160 -14.73 -5.73 11.59
CA GLY A 160 -15.64 -6.79 12.03
C GLY A 160 -17.06 -6.28 12.30
N GLY A 161 -18.02 -6.77 11.53
CA GLY A 161 -19.45 -6.43 11.69
C GLY A 161 -19.93 -5.27 10.82
N MET A 162 -19.07 -4.70 9.96
CA MET A 162 -19.48 -3.67 9.01
C MET A 162 -20.26 -4.26 7.84
N THR A 163 -21.28 -3.53 7.37
CA THR A 163 -22.00 -3.86 6.14
C THR A 163 -21.16 -3.49 4.90
N HIS A 164 -21.50 -4.06 3.74
CA HIS A 164 -20.86 -3.69 2.48
C HIS A 164 -20.96 -2.19 2.19
N GLN A 165 -22.10 -1.56 2.51
CA GLN A 165 -22.29 -0.12 2.33
C GLN A 165 -21.35 0.69 3.23
N GLN A 166 -21.20 0.30 4.50
CA GLN A 166 -20.29 0.98 5.43
C GLN A 166 -18.84 0.87 4.97
N VAL A 167 -18.41 -0.32 4.53
CA VAL A 167 -17.04 -0.53 3.99
C VAL A 167 -16.82 0.29 2.73
N SER A 168 -17.81 0.36 1.84
CA SER A 168 -17.75 1.17 0.62
C SER A 168 -17.63 2.66 0.94
N GLN A 169 -18.43 3.15 1.89
CA GLN A 169 -18.38 4.55 2.30
C GLN A 169 -17.06 4.91 2.97
N GLU A 170 -16.53 4.06 3.86
CA GLU A 170 -15.23 4.27 4.50
C GLU A 170 -14.10 4.33 3.45
N LEU A 171 -14.16 3.48 2.41
CA LEU A 171 -13.19 3.51 1.33
C LEU A 171 -13.26 4.81 0.51
N LEU A 172 -14.46 5.32 0.22
CA LEU A 172 -14.63 6.59 -0.48
C LEU A 172 -14.09 7.76 0.34
N THR A 173 -14.46 7.85 1.62
CA THR A 173 -13.95 8.88 2.55
C THR A 173 -12.44 8.78 2.73
N THR A 174 -11.87 7.58 2.71
CA THR A 174 -10.41 7.41 2.77
C THR A 174 -9.72 7.91 1.50
N ARG A 175 -10.31 7.65 0.33
CA ARG A 175 -9.78 8.16 -0.95
C ARG A 175 -9.84 9.68 -1.03
N GLU A 176 -10.95 10.28 -0.60
CA GLU A 176 -11.07 11.73 -0.50
C GLU A 176 -9.95 12.32 0.38
N ALA A 177 -9.78 11.80 1.60
CA ALA A 177 -8.74 12.26 2.50
C ALA A 177 -7.31 12.09 1.94
N ILE A 178 -7.04 11.06 1.13
CA ILE A 178 -5.74 10.91 0.47
C ILE A 178 -5.53 12.01 -0.58
N ALA A 179 -6.55 12.33 -1.38
CA ALA A 179 -6.47 13.41 -2.34
C ALA A 179 -6.29 14.77 -1.65
N ASP A 180 -6.97 15.02 -0.53
CA ASP A 180 -6.81 16.23 0.26
C ASP A 180 -5.37 16.37 0.79
N LEU A 181 -4.82 15.32 1.40
CA LEU A 181 -3.43 15.31 1.88
C LEU A 181 -2.42 15.55 0.75
N ALA A 182 -2.63 14.96 -0.42
CA ALA A 182 -1.76 15.18 -1.58
C ALA A 182 -1.85 16.63 -2.09
N ASN A 183 -3.06 17.18 -2.12
CA ASN A 183 -3.31 18.57 -2.50
C ASN A 183 -2.72 19.58 -1.51
N GLU A 184 -2.80 19.30 -0.21
CA GLU A 184 -2.14 20.07 0.84
C GLU A 184 -0.62 20.07 0.64
N ALA A 185 -0.02 18.89 0.40
CA ALA A 185 1.42 18.78 0.17
C ALA A 185 1.89 19.55 -1.08
N LEU A 186 1.10 19.50 -2.17
CA LEU A 186 1.37 20.28 -3.38
C LEU A 186 1.29 21.79 -3.10
N ALA A 187 0.29 22.23 -2.35
CA ALA A 187 0.15 23.64 -1.97
C ALA A 187 1.27 24.11 -1.02
N GLU A 188 1.69 23.29 -0.05
CA GLU A 188 2.83 23.52 0.84
C GLU A 188 4.14 23.72 0.04
N ALA A 189 4.27 23.02 -1.09
CA ALA A 189 5.39 23.18 -2.03
C ALA A 189 5.23 24.37 -3.02
N GLY A 190 4.17 25.18 -2.88
CA GLY A 190 3.88 26.32 -3.75
C GLY A 190 3.32 25.94 -5.13
N LEU A 191 2.91 24.69 -5.34
CA LEU A 191 2.42 24.18 -6.61
C LEU A 191 0.90 24.35 -6.73
N GLN A 192 0.44 24.79 -7.90
CA GLN A 192 -0.99 24.99 -8.19
C GLN A 192 -1.69 23.74 -8.75
N VAL A 193 -0.92 22.70 -9.10
CA VAL A 193 -1.49 21.43 -9.59
C VAL A 193 -2.24 20.72 -8.48
N ARG A 194 -3.31 20.00 -8.85
CA ARG A 194 -4.19 19.30 -7.92
C ARG A 194 -4.55 17.92 -8.44
N VAL A 195 -4.92 17.06 -7.52
CA VAL A 195 -5.47 15.73 -7.75
C VAL A 195 -6.92 15.66 -7.27
N ASP A 196 -7.70 14.77 -7.88
CA ASP A 196 -9.10 14.52 -7.50
C ASP A 196 -9.34 13.01 -7.42
N HIS A 197 -10.01 12.59 -6.35
CA HIS A 197 -10.28 11.18 -6.05
C HIS A 197 -11.45 10.60 -6.84
N ARG A 198 -12.32 11.46 -7.38
CA ARG A 198 -13.53 11.08 -8.13
C ARG A 198 -13.16 10.53 -9.50
N SER A 199 -14.06 9.76 -10.11
CA SER A 199 -13.81 9.31 -11.49
C SER A 199 -13.79 10.49 -12.46
N LEU A 200 -13.13 10.35 -13.63
CA LEU A 200 -13.16 11.41 -14.65
C LEU A 200 -14.60 11.80 -15.03
N ARG A 201 -15.51 10.83 -15.09
CA ARG A 201 -16.94 11.06 -15.31
C ARG A 201 -17.55 11.94 -14.21
N ASP A 202 -17.28 11.65 -12.94
CA ASP A 202 -17.83 12.42 -11.81
C ASP A 202 -17.20 13.81 -11.69
N GLN A 203 -16.03 14.02 -12.30
CA GLN A 203 -15.41 15.34 -12.47
C GLN A 203 -15.98 16.12 -13.67
N GLY A 204 -16.85 15.51 -14.48
CA GLY A 204 -17.35 16.09 -15.73
C GLY A 204 -16.33 16.11 -16.86
N ILE A 205 -15.27 15.30 -16.76
CA ILE A 205 -14.20 15.22 -17.76
C ILE A 205 -14.50 14.08 -18.73
N ASP A 206 -14.74 14.43 -20.00
CA ASP A 206 -14.96 13.47 -21.08
C ASP A 206 -13.64 12.99 -21.69
N ARG A 207 -12.90 12.21 -20.91
CA ARG A 207 -11.67 11.54 -21.34
C ARG A 207 -11.69 10.08 -20.89
N ILE A 208 -11.24 9.18 -21.75
CA ILE A 208 -11.10 7.76 -21.41
C ILE A 208 -9.99 7.60 -20.36
N PRO A 209 -10.26 6.95 -19.21
CA PRO A 209 -9.23 6.63 -18.23
C PRO A 209 -8.14 5.74 -18.84
N GLY A 210 -6.88 6.03 -18.51
CA GLY A 210 -5.76 5.15 -18.90
C GLY A 210 -5.89 3.75 -18.26
N ILE A 211 -5.42 2.73 -18.97
CA ILE A 211 -5.38 1.35 -18.46
C ILE A 211 -4.14 1.18 -17.57
N HIS A 212 -4.34 0.73 -16.32
CA HIS A 212 -3.22 0.33 -15.48
C HIS A 212 -2.61 -0.99 -15.99
N LEU A 213 -1.34 -0.93 -16.38
CA LEU A 213 -0.56 -2.10 -16.78
C LEU A 213 0.28 -2.55 -15.59
N GLY A 214 -0.12 -3.66 -14.96
CA GLY A 214 0.63 -4.24 -13.85
C GLY A 214 2.03 -4.73 -14.30
N PRO A 215 2.98 -4.93 -13.36
CA PRO A 215 4.38 -5.24 -13.69
C PRO A 215 4.55 -6.46 -14.60
N ALA A 216 3.73 -7.51 -14.43
CA ALA A 216 3.77 -8.70 -15.28
C ALA A 216 3.38 -8.42 -16.73
N ARG A 217 2.34 -7.59 -16.94
CA ARG A 217 1.88 -7.22 -18.28
C ARG A 217 2.89 -6.31 -18.97
N VAL A 218 3.47 -5.36 -18.25
CA VAL A 218 4.56 -4.51 -18.77
C VAL A 218 5.77 -5.37 -19.17
N LYS A 219 6.20 -6.31 -18.30
CA LYS A 219 7.32 -7.22 -18.62
C LYS A 219 7.07 -8.02 -19.89
N ARG A 220 5.85 -8.55 -20.05
CA ARG A 220 5.47 -9.29 -21.27
C ARG A 220 5.52 -8.39 -22.51
N MET A 221 4.94 -7.20 -22.46
CA MET A 221 4.95 -6.26 -23.60
C MET A 221 6.36 -5.81 -23.98
N MET A 222 7.25 -5.60 -23.00
CA MET A 222 8.65 -5.30 -23.28
C MET A 222 9.37 -6.51 -23.89
N GLY A 223 9.09 -7.72 -23.40
CA GLY A 223 9.61 -8.95 -24.00
C GLY A 223 9.16 -9.14 -25.46
N GLU A 224 7.88 -8.90 -25.74
CA GLU A 224 7.31 -8.94 -27.10
C GLU A 224 7.96 -7.89 -28.01
N LYS A 225 8.11 -6.64 -27.55
CA LYS A 225 8.80 -5.58 -28.31
C LYS A 225 10.27 -5.92 -28.59
N HIS A 226 10.98 -6.49 -27.63
CA HIS A 226 12.37 -6.91 -27.86
C HIS A 226 12.47 -8.04 -28.90
N GLN A 227 11.50 -8.96 -28.94
CA GLN A 227 11.42 -10.02 -29.94
C GLN A 227 11.07 -9.48 -31.33
N GLU A 228 10.12 -8.55 -31.44
CA GLU A 228 9.76 -7.88 -32.70
C GLU A 228 10.94 -7.08 -33.26
N HIS A 229 11.68 -6.37 -32.42
CA HIS A 229 12.85 -5.58 -32.84
C HIS A 229 14.08 -6.43 -33.21
N ALA A 230 14.19 -7.64 -32.65
CA ALA A 230 15.18 -8.62 -33.07
C ALA A 230 14.79 -9.24 -34.42
N ALA A 231 13.53 -9.67 -34.57
CA ALA A 231 13.01 -10.24 -35.81
C ALA A 231 13.03 -9.26 -37.00
N SER A 232 12.90 -7.95 -36.76
CA SER A 232 13.03 -6.94 -37.82
C SER A 232 14.47 -6.72 -38.28
N LYS A 233 15.47 -7.05 -37.45
CA LYS A 233 16.90 -6.95 -37.81
C LYS A 233 17.39 -8.18 -38.56
N ASP A 234 16.80 -9.35 -38.31
CA ASP A 234 17.14 -10.60 -38.99
C ASP A 234 16.48 -10.74 -40.39
N GLY A 235 15.69 -9.74 -40.81
CA GLY A 235 15.00 -9.71 -42.11
C GLY A 235 15.55 -8.69 -43.12
N GLU A 236 16.66 -8.03 -42.81
CA GLU A 236 17.33 -7.04 -43.68
C GLU A 236 18.65 -7.56 -44.31
N ASP A 237 18.96 -8.86 -44.19
CA ASP A 237 20.10 -9.52 -44.85
C ASP A 237 19.70 -10.28 -46.14
#